data_AF-A0A7C1ZXJ2-F1
#
_entry.id   AF-A0A7C1ZXJ2-F1
#
_cell.length_a   1.000
_cell.length_b   1.000
_cell.length_c   1.000
_cell.angle_alpha   90.00
_cell.angle_beta   90.00
_cell.angle_gamma   90.00
#
_symmetry.space_group_name_H-M   'P 1'
#
loop_
_entity.id
_entity.type
_entity.pdbx_description
1 polymer ?
#
loop_
_entity_poly.entity_id
_entity_poly.type
_entity_poly.pdbx_seq_one_letter_code
_entity_poly.pdbx_strand_id
1 'polypeptide(L)'
;MSRRTSRMNMVPNIIPEKIQRSHILKAIQDIQKHGYPPKKASTGYDLFYEGRRFPPKYVLSIAHKFVDGTELPTNDFFGGKKTNDFLFRRGFVIVPKSEDLEHEEAATSRDWSEQEVWDTVCSYMAMLKQELRRHSYNKTAYRNELLTKLNNRTQGAIERKHQNISAILFEIGLPYVDGYKPLGNY
;
A
#
# COMPACT_ATOMS: atom_id res chain seq x y z
N MET A 1 12.92 -38.62 23.94
CA MET A 1 12.15 -38.24 22.74
C MET A 1 10.91 -37.48 23.15
N SER A 2 10.83 -36.18 22.88
CA SER A 2 9.56 -35.48 22.62
C SER A 2 9.90 -34.04 22.19
N ARG A 3 10.06 -33.82 20.88
CA ARG A 3 10.10 -32.47 20.34
C ARG A 3 8.66 -32.01 20.22
N ARG A 4 8.26 -31.06 21.08
CA ARG A 4 7.05 -30.25 20.91
C ARG A 4 7.14 -29.56 19.55
N THR A 5 6.42 -30.08 18.56
CA THR A 5 6.18 -29.37 17.31
C THR A 5 5.19 -28.25 17.61
N SER A 6 5.69 -27.02 17.71
CA SER A 6 4.86 -25.82 17.55
C SER A 6 4.19 -25.92 16.18
N ARG A 7 2.90 -26.28 16.16
CA ARG A 7 2.01 -25.96 15.05
C ARG A 7 1.96 -24.43 14.96
N MET A 8 2.80 -23.83 14.13
CA MET A 8 2.54 -22.51 13.60
C MET A 8 1.25 -22.64 12.78
N ASN A 9 0.12 -22.30 13.39
CA ASN A 9 -1.12 -22.14 12.65
C ASN A 9 -0.93 -20.93 11.71
N MET A 10 -0.62 -21.20 10.44
CA MET A 10 -0.87 -20.26 9.36
C MET A 10 -2.40 -20.07 9.28
N VAL A 11 -2.92 -19.10 10.03
CA VAL A 11 -4.27 -18.59 9.79
C VAL A 11 -4.24 -17.78 8.49
N PRO A 12 -5.20 -18.01 7.58
CA PRO A 12 -5.08 -17.52 6.23
C PRO A 12 -5.41 -16.02 6.15
N ASN A 13 -4.64 -15.33 5.32
CA ASN A 13 -4.73 -13.94 4.92
C ASN A 13 -6.03 -13.73 4.12
N ILE A 14 -7.20 -13.82 4.76
CA ILE A 14 -8.52 -13.89 4.13
C ILE A 14 -9.35 -12.68 4.57
N ILE A 15 -9.97 -11.99 3.62
CA ILE A 15 -11.12 -11.15 3.92
C ILE A 15 -12.34 -12.09 3.96
N PRO A 16 -13.01 -12.30 5.10
CA PRO A 16 -14.07 -13.29 5.17
C PRO A 16 -15.23 -12.87 4.28
N GLU A 17 -15.50 -13.65 3.23
CA GLU A 17 -16.58 -13.37 2.26
C GLU A 17 -17.95 -13.21 2.93
N LYS A 18 -18.10 -13.81 4.11
CA LYS A 18 -19.29 -13.74 4.97
C LYS A 18 -19.58 -12.37 5.59
N ILE A 19 -18.63 -11.43 5.59
CA ILE A 19 -18.89 -10.08 6.09
C ILE A 19 -19.85 -9.37 5.12
N GLN A 20 -21.01 -8.97 5.61
CA GLN A 20 -22.04 -8.24 4.88
C GLN A 20 -22.05 -6.76 5.29
N ARG A 21 -22.76 -5.94 4.51
CA ARG A 21 -22.95 -4.51 4.80
C ARG A 21 -23.51 -4.27 6.21
N SER A 22 -24.44 -5.11 6.66
CA SER A 22 -25.03 -5.06 8.00
C SER A 22 -24.00 -5.21 9.13
N HIS A 23 -23.01 -6.09 8.97
CA HIS A 23 -21.93 -6.28 9.95
C HIS A 23 -21.01 -5.06 10.02
N ILE A 24 -20.75 -4.42 8.87
CA ILE A 24 -19.95 -3.20 8.80
C ILE A 24 -20.69 -2.03 9.48
N LEU A 25 -22.00 -1.90 9.29
CA LEU A 25 -22.80 -0.87 9.97
C LEU A 25 -22.78 -1.05 11.50
N LYS A 26 -22.95 -2.29 11.98
CA LYS A 26 -22.83 -2.60 13.43
C LYS A 26 -21.45 -2.24 13.97
N ALA A 27 -20.39 -2.50 13.20
CA ALA A 27 -19.03 -2.12 13.57
C ALA A 27 -18.85 -0.60 13.65
N ILE A 28 -19.38 0.16 12.69
CA ILE A 28 -19.31 1.63 12.71
C ILE A 28 -20.05 2.19 13.93
N GLN A 29 -21.23 1.66 14.26
CA GLN A 29 -21.98 2.07 15.45
C GLN A 29 -21.23 1.76 16.75
N ASP A 30 -20.59 0.59 16.85
CA ASP A 30 -19.78 0.23 18.00
C ASP A 30 -18.58 1.18 18.17
N ILE A 31 -17.92 1.53 17.06
CA ILE A 31 -16.80 2.48 17.04
C ILE A 31 -17.27 3.90 17.36
N GLN A 32 -18.45 4.32 16.92
CA GLN A 32 -19.02 5.62 17.30
C GLN A 32 -19.28 5.73 18.80
N LYS A 33 -19.69 4.62 19.45
CA LYS A 33 -20.00 4.57 20.87
C LYS A 33 -18.77 4.46 21.77
N HIS A 34 -17.82 3.58 21.42
CA HIS A 34 -16.68 3.23 22.27
C HIS A 34 -15.36 3.87 21.81
N GLY A 35 -15.34 4.48 20.63
CA GLY A 35 -14.12 4.96 19.99
C GLY A 35 -13.23 3.82 19.50
N TYR A 36 -11.99 4.16 19.14
CA TYR A 36 -10.97 3.20 18.77
C TYR A 36 -9.60 3.65 19.28
N PRO A 37 -8.67 2.72 19.59
CA PRO A 37 -7.34 3.10 20.07
C PRO A 37 -6.56 3.91 19.01
N PRO A 38 -5.79 4.95 19.38
CA PRO A 38 -5.01 5.75 18.42
C PRO A 38 -4.07 4.93 17.54
N LYS A 39 -3.51 3.83 18.06
CA LYS A 39 -2.65 2.89 17.32
C LYS A 39 -3.38 2.15 16.19
N LYS A 40 -4.72 2.18 16.17
CA LYS A 40 -5.58 1.57 15.15
C LYS A 40 -6.09 2.60 14.13
N ALA A 41 -5.64 3.86 14.23
CA ALA A 41 -5.98 4.90 13.27
C ALA A 41 -5.50 4.55 11.85
N SER A 42 -6.23 5.04 10.86
CA SER A 42 -5.87 4.97 9.45
C SER A 42 -4.60 5.77 9.17
N THR A 43 -3.80 5.29 8.22
CA THR A 43 -2.58 5.97 7.77
C THR A 43 -2.70 6.58 6.39
N GLY A 44 -3.69 6.19 5.57
CA GLY A 44 -3.83 6.69 4.20
C GLY A 44 -5.27 6.94 3.75
N TYR A 45 -6.20 6.07 4.14
CA TYR A 45 -7.61 6.17 3.77
C TYR A 45 -8.52 5.99 4.98
N ASP A 46 -9.63 6.70 4.96
CA ASP A 46 -10.71 6.63 5.92
C ASP A 46 -12.00 6.12 5.27
N LEU A 47 -12.78 5.37 6.01
CA LEU A 47 -14.17 5.10 5.67
C LEU A 47 -15.00 6.28 6.13
N PHE A 48 -15.72 6.92 5.21
CA PHE A 48 -16.61 8.03 5.50
C PHE A 48 -18.05 7.54 5.61
N TYR A 49 -18.68 7.80 6.76
CA TYR A 49 -20.05 7.41 7.03
C TYR A 49 -20.71 8.40 8.00
N GLU A 50 -21.89 8.92 7.62
CA GLU A 50 -22.68 9.88 8.43
C GLU A 50 -21.87 11.08 8.96
N GLY A 51 -21.03 11.67 8.11
CA GLY A 51 -20.22 12.84 8.49
C GLY A 51 -19.01 12.53 9.37
N ARG A 52 -18.69 11.25 9.62
CA ARG A 52 -17.55 10.82 10.44
C ARG A 52 -16.60 9.91 9.65
N ARG A 53 -15.33 9.95 10.04
CA ARG A 53 -14.24 9.16 9.46
C ARG A 53 -13.85 8.00 10.37
N PHE A 54 -13.65 6.82 9.78
CA PHE A 54 -13.34 5.60 10.51
C PHE A 54 -12.18 4.83 9.88
N PRO A 55 -11.28 4.24 10.67
CA PRO A 55 -10.18 3.42 10.16
C PRO A 55 -10.67 2.14 9.45
N PRO A 56 -10.47 1.97 8.13
CA PRO A 56 -11.06 0.87 7.36
C PRO A 56 -10.69 -0.53 7.87
N LYS A 57 -9.42 -0.74 8.24
CA LYS A 57 -8.95 -2.02 8.80
C LYS A 57 -9.61 -2.35 10.13
N TYR A 58 -9.80 -1.35 10.98
CA TYR A 58 -10.38 -1.55 12.30
C TYR A 58 -11.88 -1.81 12.19
N VAL A 59 -12.58 -1.12 11.29
CA VAL A 59 -13.99 -1.41 10.97
C VAL A 59 -14.17 -2.87 10.55
N LEU A 60 -13.28 -3.41 9.69
CA LEU A 60 -13.34 -4.83 9.31
C LEU A 60 -13.07 -5.79 10.47
N SER A 61 -12.08 -5.47 11.31
CA SER A 61 -11.75 -6.21 12.53
C SER A 61 -12.98 -6.39 13.43
N ILE A 62 -13.73 -5.31 13.65
CA ILE A 62 -14.95 -5.32 14.47
C ILE A 62 -16.11 -5.97 13.71
N ALA A 63 -16.24 -5.75 12.40
CA ALA A 63 -17.29 -6.39 11.60
C ALA A 63 -17.18 -7.92 11.65
N HIS A 64 -15.96 -8.46 11.70
CA HIS A 64 -15.72 -9.88 11.86
C HIS A 64 -16.25 -10.45 13.18
N LYS A 65 -16.13 -9.68 14.28
CA LYS A 65 -16.67 -10.05 15.59
C LYS A 65 -18.17 -10.35 15.53
N PHE A 66 -18.91 -9.67 14.66
CA PHE A 66 -20.34 -9.89 14.46
C PHE A 66 -20.69 -11.08 13.56
N VAL A 67 -19.70 -11.68 12.87
CA VAL A 67 -19.89 -12.88 12.04
C VAL A 67 -19.60 -14.14 12.85
N ASP A 68 -18.40 -14.23 13.44
CA ASP A 68 -17.90 -15.47 14.07
C ASP A 68 -17.73 -15.34 15.60
N GLY A 69 -18.17 -14.23 16.21
CA GLY A 69 -18.05 -13.99 17.65
C GLY A 69 -16.62 -13.70 18.14
N THR A 70 -15.62 -13.73 17.24
CA THR A 70 -14.19 -13.53 17.55
C THR A 70 -13.65 -12.27 16.88
N GLU A 71 -12.89 -11.47 17.62
CA GLU A 71 -12.13 -10.36 17.05
C GLU A 71 -10.92 -10.92 16.30
N LEU A 72 -10.88 -10.70 14.98
CA LEU A 72 -9.69 -11.02 14.21
C LEU A 72 -8.66 -9.90 14.38
N PRO A 73 -7.38 -10.22 14.63
CA PRO A 73 -6.30 -9.24 14.64
C PRO A 73 -6.28 -8.42 13.35
N THR A 74 -6.10 -7.11 13.46
CA THR A 74 -5.92 -6.20 12.31
C THR A 74 -4.74 -6.55 11.40
N ASN A 75 -3.83 -7.40 11.87
CA ASN A 75 -2.68 -7.92 11.12
C ASN A 75 -3.06 -9.03 10.14
N ASP A 76 -4.22 -9.66 10.35
CA ASP A 76 -4.72 -10.78 9.52
C ASP A 76 -5.51 -10.27 8.30
N PHE A 77 -5.74 -8.95 8.22
CA PHE A 77 -6.39 -8.30 7.09
C PHE A 77 -5.36 -7.62 6.17
N PHE A 78 -5.52 -7.80 4.86
CA PHE A 78 -4.73 -7.06 3.86
C PHE A 78 -4.92 -5.55 4.04
N GLY A 79 -3.83 -4.83 4.30
CA GLY A 79 -3.85 -3.37 4.25
C GLY A 79 -3.91 -2.80 2.85
N GLY A 80 -4.50 -1.61 2.74
CA GLY A 80 -4.53 -0.83 1.51
C GLY A 80 -5.68 -1.21 0.58
N LYS A 81 -5.38 -1.33 -0.71
CA LYS A 81 -6.35 -1.41 -1.82
C LYS A 81 -7.41 -2.50 -1.64
N LYS A 82 -7.04 -3.71 -1.22
CA LYS A 82 -7.99 -4.83 -1.03
C LYS A 82 -9.08 -4.54 0.01
N THR A 83 -8.71 -3.95 1.15
CA THR A 83 -9.67 -3.56 2.19
C THR A 83 -10.60 -2.46 1.68
N ASN A 84 -10.04 -1.46 0.99
CA ASN A 84 -10.80 -0.35 0.44
C ASN A 84 -11.79 -0.84 -0.63
N ASP A 85 -11.34 -1.67 -1.58
CA ASP A 85 -12.16 -2.26 -2.63
C ASP A 85 -13.30 -3.10 -2.05
N PHE A 86 -13.04 -3.85 -0.97
CA PHE A 86 -14.04 -4.67 -0.31
C PHE A 86 -15.18 -3.85 0.31
N LEU A 87 -14.82 -2.74 0.96
CA LEU A 87 -15.77 -1.80 1.56
C LEU A 87 -16.52 -1.01 0.47
N PHE A 88 -15.82 -0.58 -0.58
CA PHE A 88 -16.39 0.10 -1.73
C PHE A 88 -17.45 -0.76 -2.44
N ARG A 89 -17.14 -2.04 -2.74
CA ARG A 89 -18.10 -2.99 -3.34
C ARG A 89 -19.35 -3.23 -2.48
N ARG A 90 -19.28 -2.93 -1.18
CA ARG A 90 -20.41 -3.01 -0.23
C ARG A 90 -21.11 -1.67 -0.04
N GLY A 91 -20.76 -0.65 -0.83
CA GLY A 91 -21.37 0.67 -0.89
C GLY A 91 -20.93 1.62 0.23
N PHE A 92 -19.70 1.47 0.73
CA PHE A 92 -19.09 2.44 1.66
C PHE A 92 -18.16 3.37 0.90
N VAL A 93 -18.14 4.64 1.30
CA VAL A 93 -17.27 5.66 0.72
C VAL A 93 -15.93 5.60 1.43
N ILE A 94 -14.85 5.49 0.66
CA ILE A 94 -13.47 5.54 1.15
C ILE A 94 -12.85 6.84 0.68
N VAL A 95 -12.43 7.69 1.62
CA VAL A 95 -11.82 8.99 1.36
C VAL A 95 -10.34 8.95 1.74
N PRO A 96 -9.46 9.64 1.00
CA PRO A 96 -8.08 9.80 1.44
C PRO A 96 -8.03 10.69 2.69
N LYS A 97 -7.12 10.36 3.62
CA LYS A 97 -6.99 11.10 4.89
C LYS A 97 -6.54 12.56 4.69
N SER A 98 -6.04 12.90 3.51
CA SER A 98 -5.55 14.24 3.14
C SER A 98 -6.64 15.27 2.85
N GLU A 99 -7.92 14.92 2.92
CA GLU A 99 -9.04 15.82 2.58
C GLU A 99 -9.71 16.46 3.81
N ASP A 100 -8.95 16.84 4.83
CA ASP A 100 -9.36 17.91 5.75
C ASP A 100 -8.27 18.97 5.68
N LEU A 101 -8.51 20.08 4.98
CA LEU A 101 -8.02 21.44 5.26
C LEU A 101 -8.34 22.36 4.07
N GLU A 102 -9.22 23.33 4.29
CA GLU A 102 -9.24 24.60 3.56
C GLU A 102 -7.85 25.25 3.69
N HIS A 103 -7.01 25.14 2.67
CA HIS A 103 -5.89 26.03 2.31
C HIS A 103 -5.50 25.72 0.85
N GLU A 104 -5.30 26.78 0.06
CA GLU A 104 -4.86 26.77 -1.34
C GLU A 104 -3.60 25.92 -1.59
N GLU A 105 -3.59 25.29 -2.78
CA GLU A 105 -2.49 24.62 -3.48
C GLU A 105 -1.68 23.54 -2.74
N ALA A 106 -2.12 22.28 -2.90
CA ALA A 106 -1.33 21.15 -3.42
C ALA A 106 -1.94 19.81 -2.96
N ALA A 107 -3.21 19.59 -3.30
CA ALA A 107 -3.86 18.31 -3.20
C ALA A 107 -3.36 17.37 -4.31
N THR A 108 -2.54 16.38 -3.98
CA THR A 108 -2.76 15.00 -4.39
C THR A 108 -2.15 14.05 -3.37
N SER A 109 -2.88 12.98 -3.07
CA SER A 109 -2.33 11.68 -2.69
C SER A 109 -1.25 11.29 -3.72
N ARG A 110 0.00 11.74 -3.52
CA ARG A 110 1.02 12.01 -4.56
C ARG A 110 1.16 10.92 -5.64
N ASP A 111 0.37 11.04 -6.70
CA ASP A 111 0.68 10.43 -7.98
C ASP A 111 2.07 10.90 -8.44
N TRP A 112 2.80 10.04 -9.13
CA TRP A 112 4.08 10.41 -9.71
C TRP A 112 3.85 11.47 -10.77
N SER A 113 4.48 12.64 -10.66
CA SER A 113 4.38 13.64 -11.74
C SER A 113 5.06 13.09 -13.00
N GLU A 114 4.63 13.58 -14.17
CA GLU A 114 5.26 13.21 -15.44
C GLU A 114 6.78 13.44 -15.41
N GLN A 115 7.22 14.56 -14.83
CA GLN A 115 8.63 14.87 -14.65
C GLN A 115 9.34 13.86 -13.73
N GLU A 116 8.74 13.49 -12.60
CA GLU A 116 9.33 12.49 -11.69
C GLU A 116 9.46 11.12 -12.38
N VAL A 117 8.47 10.73 -13.20
CA VAL A 117 8.52 9.51 -14.00
C VAL A 117 9.65 9.59 -15.02
N TRP A 118 9.72 10.70 -15.77
CA TRP A 118 10.75 10.93 -16.78
C TRP A 118 12.15 10.87 -16.18
N ASP A 119 12.41 11.60 -15.09
CA ASP A 119 13.71 11.60 -14.41
C ASP A 119 14.11 10.21 -13.91
N THR A 120 13.14 9.44 -13.42
CA THR A 120 13.36 8.06 -12.99
C THR A 120 13.72 7.15 -14.16
N VAL A 121 13.00 7.25 -15.28
CA VAL A 121 13.28 6.49 -16.50
C VAL A 121 14.65 6.87 -17.08
N CYS A 122 14.98 8.16 -17.15
CA CYS A 122 16.29 8.62 -17.62
C CYS A 122 17.44 8.09 -16.74
N SER A 123 17.29 8.16 -15.42
CA SER A 123 18.28 7.61 -14.48
C SER A 123 18.46 6.09 -14.67
N TYR A 124 17.35 5.36 -14.82
CA TYR A 124 17.37 3.93 -15.08
C TYR A 124 18.07 3.58 -16.40
N MET A 125 17.68 4.24 -17.50
CA MET A 125 18.24 3.98 -18.83
C MET A 125 19.72 4.35 -18.92
N ALA A 126 20.15 5.39 -18.21
CA ALA A 126 21.56 5.75 -18.10
C ALA A 126 22.38 4.62 -17.44
N MET A 127 21.89 4.04 -16.35
CA MET A 127 22.53 2.88 -15.71
C MET A 127 22.54 1.66 -16.63
N LEU A 128 21.40 1.34 -17.27
CA LEU A 128 21.32 0.22 -18.22
C LEU A 128 22.33 0.37 -19.36
N LYS A 129 22.49 1.58 -19.90
CA LYS A 129 23.46 1.88 -20.96
C LYS A 129 24.91 1.64 -20.52
N GLN A 130 25.26 1.92 -19.27
CA GLN A 130 26.60 1.59 -18.74
C GLN A 130 26.78 0.09 -18.60
N GLU A 131 25.78 -0.62 -18.09
CA GLU A 131 25.81 -2.07 -17.91
C GLU A 131 25.94 -2.83 -19.23
N LEU A 132 25.18 -2.42 -20.25
CA LEU A 132 25.27 -2.96 -21.61
C LEU A 132 26.63 -2.74 -22.26
N ARG A 133 27.35 -1.68 -21.85
CA ARG A 133 28.72 -1.38 -22.28
C ARG A 133 29.79 -2.03 -21.41
N ARG A 134 29.39 -2.78 -20.37
CA ARG A 134 30.28 -3.35 -19.36
C ARG A 134 31.13 -2.29 -18.64
N HIS A 135 30.62 -1.06 -18.56
CA HIS A 135 31.21 -0.01 -17.74
C HIS A 135 30.70 -0.12 -16.31
N SER A 136 31.60 0.09 -15.35
CA SER A 136 31.20 0.21 -13.95
C SER A 136 30.42 1.51 -13.72
N TYR A 137 29.46 1.47 -12.81
CA TYR A 137 28.68 2.64 -12.39
C TYR A 137 28.28 2.50 -10.92
N ASN A 138 27.99 3.62 -10.27
CA ASN A 138 27.63 3.66 -8.86
C ASN A 138 26.13 3.90 -8.68
N LYS A 139 25.36 2.84 -8.37
CA LYS A 139 23.92 2.91 -8.11
C LYS A 139 23.53 3.95 -7.05
N THR A 140 24.36 4.10 -6.01
CA THR A 140 24.10 5.08 -4.93
C THR A 140 24.26 6.51 -5.42
N ALA A 141 25.21 6.78 -6.31
CA ALA A 141 25.37 8.09 -6.92
C ALA A 141 24.14 8.49 -7.76
N TYR A 142 23.69 7.60 -8.66
CA TYR A 142 22.47 7.83 -9.46
C TYR A 142 21.23 8.03 -8.59
N ARG A 143 21.11 7.26 -7.51
CA ARG A 143 19.99 7.40 -6.58
C ARG A 143 20.00 8.74 -5.83
N ASN A 144 21.17 9.16 -5.35
CA ASN A 144 21.33 10.43 -4.65
C ASN A 144 21.06 11.62 -5.58
N GLU A 145 21.54 11.57 -6.83
CA GLU A 145 21.23 12.58 -7.83
C GLU A 145 19.73 12.60 -8.17
N LEU A 146 19.10 11.44 -8.32
CA LEU A 146 17.66 11.38 -8.61
C LEU A 146 16.83 11.96 -7.46
N LEU A 147 17.18 11.68 -6.20
CA LEU A 147 16.47 12.23 -5.04
C LEU A 147 16.41 13.76 -5.02
N THR A 148 17.41 14.47 -5.54
CA THR A 148 17.39 15.94 -5.57
C THR A 148 16.31 16.49 -6.52
N LYS A 149 15.83 15.65 -7.45
CA LYS A 149 14.82 15.99 -8.47
C LYS A 149 13.40 15.53 -8.08
N LEU A 150 13.27 14.67 -7.07
CA LEU A 150 11.98 14.06 -6.70
C LEU A 150 11.36 14.73 -5.48
N ASN A 151 10.06 15.03 -5.55
CA ASN A 151 9.35 15.81 -4.54
C ASN A 151 9.07 14.97 -3.28
N ASN A 152 10.04 14.96 -2.35
CA ASN A 152 9.97 14.22 -1.09
C ASN A 152 9.71 12.71 -1.28
N ARG A 153 10.24 12.12 -2.35
CA ARG A 153 10.22 10.66 -2.56
C ARG A 153 11.31 10.00 -1.72
N THR A 154 11.10 8.73 -1.36
CA THR A 154 12.04 7.95 -0.55
C THR A 154 12.90 7.04 -1.43
N GLN A 155 14.03 6.59 -0.89
CA GLN A 155 14.90 5.61 -1.56
C GLN A 155 14.13 4.33 -1.96
N GLY A 156 13.26 3.84 -1.08
CA GLY A 156 12.40 2.68 -1.36
C GLY A 156 11.29 2.95 -2.37
N ALA A 157 10.92 4.22 -2.61
CA ALA A 157 10.00 4.57 -3.69
C ALA A 157 10.71 4.50 -5.06
N ILE A 158 11.93 5.05 -5.15
CA ILE A 158 12.78 4.96 -6.34
C ILE A 158 13.07 3.50 -6.70
N GLU A 159 13.48 2.70 -5.72
CA GLU A 159 13.81 1.30 -5.94
C GLU A 159 12.63 0.51 -6.51
N ARG A 160 11.43 0.67 -5.93
CA ARG A 160 10.22 0.06 -6.47
C ARG A 160 9.90 0.52 -7.89
N LYS A 161 10.08 1.80 -8.22
CA LYS A 161 9.89 2.27 -9.60
C LYS A 161 10.89 1.65 -10.57
N HIS A 162 12.16 1.54 -10.19
CA HIS A 162 13.15 0.84 -11.03
C HIS A 162 12.79 -0.64 -11.21
N GLN A 163 12.30 -1.32 -10.18
CA GLN A 163 11.83 -2.70 -10.29
C GLN A 163 10.59 -2.84 -11.18
N ASN A 164 9.66 -1.88 -11.16
CA ASN A 164 8.54 -1.82 -12.11
C ASN A 164 9.03 -1.68 -13.56
N ILE A 165 10.02 -0.81 -13.82
CA ILE A 165 10.63 -0.66 -15.14
C ILE A 165 11.28 -1.99 -15.58
N SER A 166 12.06 -2.62 -14.71
CA SER A 166 12.66 -3.93 -14.98
C SER A 166 11.63 -4.98 -15.32
N ALA A 167 10.46 -4.95 -14.66
CA ALA A 167 9.40 -5.92 -14.91
C ALA A 167 8.76 -5.75 -16.28
N ILE A 168 8.50 -4.52 -16.72
CA ILE A 168 8.02 -4.22 -18.08
C ILE A 168 9.07 -4.68 -19.10
N LEU A 169 10.35 -4.35 -18.91
CA LEU A 169 11.43 -4.74 -19.82
C LEU A 169 11.55 -6.28 -19.92
N PHE A 170 11.46 -6.96 -18.78
CA PHE A 170 11.47 -8.42 -18.72
C PHE A 170 10.29 -9.05 -19.46
N GLU A 171 9.08 -8.51 -19.29
CA GLU A 171 7.86 -8.98 -19.96
C GLU A 171 7.98 -8.92 -21.49
N ILE A 172 8.66 -7.89 -22.01
CA ILE A 172 8.91 -7.72 -23.46
C ILE A 172 10.23 -8.34 -23.93
N GLY A 173 10.92 -9.10 -23.08
CA GLY A 173 12.15 -9.82 -23.44
C GLY A 173 13.39 -8.95 -23.63
N LEU A 174 13.40 -7.73 -23.08
CA LEU A 174 14.54 -6.81 -23.12
C LEU A 174 15.42 -6.93 -21.85
N PRO A 175 16.73 -6.60 -21.96
CA PRO A 175 17.60 -6.55 -20.80
C PRO A 175 17.16 -5.44 -19.84
N TYR A 176 17.37 -5.69 -18.55
CA TYR A 176 17.11 -4.77 -17.45
C TYR A 176 18.37 -4.65 -16.58
N VAL A 177 18.43 -3.63 -15.73
CA VAL A 177 19.55 -3.43 -14.81
C VAL A 177 19.57 -4.56 -13.78
N ASP A 178 20.62 -5.39 -13.74
CA ASP A 178 20.65 -6.62 -12.91
C ASP A 178 20.42 -6.34 -11.42
N GLY A 179 20.89 -5.17 -10.97
CA GLY A 179 20.73 -4.67 -9.61
C GLY A 179 19.30 -4.30 -9.20
N TYR A 180 18.34 -4.27 -10.12
CA TYR A 180 16.92 -4.00 -9.87
C TYR A 180 16.09 -5.15 -10.44
N LYS A 181 15.90 -6.21 -9.65
CA LYS A 181 15.13 -7.40 -10.08
C LYS A 181 13.66 -7.03 -10.35
N PRO A 182 13.05 -7.56 -11.44
CA PRO A 182 11.63 -7.37 -11.76
C PRO A 182 10.72 -7.62 -10.56
N LEU A 183 9.76 -6.73 -10.33
CA LEU A 183 8.65 -6.98 -9.41
C LEU A 183 7.68 -7.99 -10.02
N GLY A 184 7.25 -8.99 -9.25
CA GLY A 184 6.24 -9.96 -9.71
C GLY A 184 4.82 -9.40 -9.77
N ASN A 185 4.56 -8.25 -9.13
CA ASN A 185 3.29 -7.53 -9.16
C ASN A 185 3.61 -6.03 -9.22
N TYR A 186 3.28 -5.35 -10.33
CA TYR A 186 3.59 -3.93 -10.55
C TYR A 186 2.40 -3.15 -11.08
#